data_AF-A0A914WT91-F1
#
_entry.id   AF-A0A914WT91-F1
#
_cell.length_a   1.000
_cell.length_b   1.000
_cell.length_c   1.000
_cell.angle_alpha   90.00
_cell.angle_beta   90.00
_cell.angle_gamma   90.00
#
_symmetry.space_group_name_H-M   'P 1'
#
loop_
_entity.id
_entity.type
_entity.pdbx_description
1 polymer ?
#
loop_
_entity_poly.entity_id
_entity_poly.type
_entity_poly.pdbx_seq_one_letter_code
_entity_poly.pdbx_strand_id
1 'polypeptide(L)'
;MNNNSRSPVDRLADVNNLINSIFGSTCTANNYTDLIQCMQDPSFNSPCADSRSWTWQTCTEFGYFQSTDQANNIFGSLVPLNFYVNMCTDIFGPQYNQTFISNAVNNTNKFYGGRDNYKGTNVVLPNGSVDPWHALGILTDTPNSAAIAAFINGTAHCADMYGASPRDPPGLTQARVTIDNNIAKWLAPTQQTSSAGFAPTASAYTSLILILAIVWFNI
;
A
#
# COMPACT_ATOMS: atom_id res chain seq x y z
N MET A 1 -7.88 7.07 -28.04
CA MET A 1 -7.14 6.11 -28.90
C MET A 1 -7.98 5.40 -29.96
N ASN A 2 -9.30 5.61 -30.06
CA ASN A 2 -10.16 4.84 -30.98
C ASN A 2 -10.45 5.57 -32.31
N ASN A 3 -9.81 6.71 -32.56
CA ASN A 3 -10.00 7.47 -33.80
C ASN A 3 -9.20 6.84 -34.95
N ASN A 4 -9.80 5.86 -35.63
CA ASN A 4 -9.15 5.10 -36.70
C ASN A 4 -8.78 5.94 -37.95
N SER A 5 -9.16 7.22 -38.01
CA SER A 5 -8.75 8.14 -39.09
C SER A 5 -7.33 8.71 -38.92
N ARG A 6 -6.71 8.57 -37.75
CA ARG A 6 -5.34 9.05 -37.44
C ARG A 6 -4.37 7.89 -37.37
N SER A 7 -3.08 8.12 -37.63
CA SER A 7 -2.06 7.06 -37.46
C SER A 7 -1.95 6.63 -35.98
N PRO A 8 -1.45 5.41 -35.69
CA PRO A 8 -1.23 4.99 -34.30
C PRO A 8 -0.36 5.96 -33.49
N VAL A 9 0.66 6.56 -34.11
CA VAL A 9 1.56 7.53 -33.47
C VAL A 9 0.84 8.83 -33.17
N ASP A 10 0.02 9.34 -34.08
CA ASP A 10 -0.77 10.55 -33.83
C ASP A 10 -1.75 10.36 -32.67
N ARG A 11 -2.39 9.18 -32.59
CA ARG A 11 -3.30 8.86 -31.48
C ARG A 11 -2.58 8.78 -30.14
N LEU A 12 -1.33 8.29 -30.13
CA LEU A 12 -0.49 8.27 -28.93
C LEU A 12 -0.07 9.71 -28.56
N ALA A 13 0.30 10.53 -29.54
CA ALA A 13 0.62 11.94 -29.32
C ALA A 13 -0.58 12.71 -28.74
N ASP A 14 -1.80 12.44 -29.22
CA ASP A 14 -3.03 13.04 -28.67
C ASP A 14 -3.23 12.68 -27.18
N VAL A 15 -2.95 11.43 -26.79
CA VAL A 15 -2.99 11.00 -25.38
C VAL A 15 -1.89 11.69 -24.57
N ASN A 16 -0.67 11.75 -25.10
CA ASN A 16 0.43 12.41 -24.43
C ASN A 16 0.14 13.91 -24.19
N ASN A 17 -0.46 14.58 -25.18
CA ASN A 17 -0.89 15.98 -25.06
C ASN A 17 -2.01 16.16 -24.02
N LEU A 18 -2.95 15.22 -23.95
CA LEU A 18 -3.99 15.23 -22.91
C LEU A 18 -3.36 15.11 -21.51
N ILE A 19 -2.43 14.17 -21.32
CA ILE A 19 -1.72 13.99 -20.04
C ILE A 19 -0.94 15.26 -19.67
N ASN A 20 -0.18 15.82 -20.62
CA ASN A 20 0.54 17.07 -20.42
C ASN A 20 -0.40 18.22 -20.00
N SER A 21 -1.56 18.33 -20.64
CA SER A 21 -2.59 19.31 -20.25
C SER A 21 -3.11 19.12 -18.82
N ILE A 22 -3.40 17.87 -18.42
CA ILE A 22 -3.89 17.55 -17.07
C ILE A 22 -2.86 17.93 -15.99
N PHE A 23 -1.58 17.69 -16.26
CA PHE A 23 -0.50 17.96 -15.30
C PHE A 23 0.15 19.34 -15.49
N GLY A 24 -0.38 20.19 -16.37
CA GLY A 24 0.17 21.53 -16.62
C GLY A 24 1.56 21.55 -17.25
N SER A 25 1.94 20.47 -17.95
CA SER A 25 3.19 20.37 -18.72
C SER A 25 2.95 20.70 -20.20
N THR A 26 4.02 21.08 -20.91
CA THR A 26 4.02 21.27 -22.37
C THR A 26 4.67 20.12 -23.13
N CYS A 27 5.47 19.30 -22.43
CA CYS A 27 6.19 18.19 -23.03
C CYS A 27 6.43 17.07 -22.02
N THR A 28 6.74 15.89 -22.55
CA THR A 28 7.07 14.70 -21.75
C THR A 28 8.56 14.48 -21.81
N ALA A 29 9.25 14.57 -20.66
CA ALA A 29 10.66 14.30 -20.58
C ALA A 29 10.95 12.84 -20.96
N ASN A 30 11.94 12.62 -21.82
CA ASN A 30 12.26 11.30 -22.37
C ASN A 30 13.78 11.03 -22.45
N ASN A 31 14.59 11.82 -21.76
CA ASN A 31 16.04 11.63 -21.69
C ASN A 31 16.41 10.85 -20.42
N TYR A 32 17.04 9.69 -20.62
CA TYR A 32 17.47 8.83 -19.51
C TYR A 32 18.56 9.47 -18.64
N THR A 33 19.53 10.16 -19.24
CA THR A 33 20.64 10.76 -18.49
C THR A 33 20.12 11.86 -17.56
N ASP A 34 19.21 12.70 -18.04
CA ASP A 34 18.59 13.76 -17.25
C ASP A 34 17.78 13.19 -16.08
N LEU A 35 17.05 12.08 -16.32
CA LEU A 35 16.33 11.35 -15.28
C LEU A 35 17.29 10.85 -14.19
N ILE A 36 18.37 10.15 -14.56
CA ILE A 36 19.34 9.61 -13.61
C ILE A 36 19.97 10.74 -12.79
N GLN A 37 20.39 11.83 -13.43
CA GLN A 37 21.00 12.97 -12.74
C GLN A 37 20.05 13.57 -11.69
N CYS A 38 18.76 13.73 -12.03
CA CYS A 38 17.76 14.23 -11.10
C CYS A 38 17.53 13.27 -9.91
N MET A 39 17.50 11.97 -10.19
CA MET A 39 17.29 10.92 -9.18
C MET A 39 18.51 10.69 -8.28
N GLN A 40 19.71 11.05 -8.72
CA GLN A 40 20.93 10.98 -7.91
C GLN A 40 20.99 12.07 -6.82
N ASP A 41 20.27 13.18 -6.98
CA ASP A 41 20.21 14.24 -5.96
C ASP A 41 19.45 13.75 -4.70
N PRO A 42 20.12 13.61 -3.53
CA PRO A 42 19.48 13.14 -2.31
C PRO A 42 18.74 14.25 -1.55
N SER A 43 18.74 15.48 -2.06
CA SER A 43 18.13 16.63 -1.38
C SER A 43 16.61 16.46 -1.27
N PHE A 44 16.07 16.72 -0.08
CA PHE A 44 14.63 16.60 0.18
C PHE A 44 13.76 17.47 -0.72
N ASN A 45 14.30 18.60 -1.18
CA ASN A 45 13.63 19.56 -2.07
C ASN A 45 13.98 19.36 -3.56
N SER A 46 14.67 18.27 -3.93
CA SER A 46 14.92 17.93 -5.34
C SER A 46 13.58 17.73 -6.07
N PRO A 47 13.46 18.15 -7.34
CA PRO A 47 12.28 17.86 -8.16
C PRO A 47 11.94 16.36 -8.25
N CYS A 48 12.94 15.49 -8.06
CA CYS A 48 12.77 14.04 -8.11
C CYS A 48 12.73 13.37 -6.72
N ALA A 49 12.66 14.12 -5.62
CA ALA A 49 12.78 13.56 -4.26
C ALA A 49 11.74 12.44 -3.99
N ASP A 50 10.50 12.63 -4.43
CA ASP A 50 9.43 11.63 -4.29
C ASP A 50 9.72 10.37 -5.13
N SER A 51 9.95 10.54 -6.43
CA SER A 51 10.27 9.44 -7.34
C SER A 51 11.53 8.68 -6.91
N ARG A 52 12.55 9.39 -6.42
CA ARG A 52 13.78 8.81 -5.87
C ARG A 52 13.49 7.94 -4.66
N SER A 53 12.66 8.42 -3.73
CA SER A 53 12.30 7.68 -2.51
C SER A 53 11.54 6.40 -2.85
N TRP A 54 10.58 6.47 -3.77
CA TRP A 54 9.88 5.29 -4.26
C TRP A 54 10.81 4.30 -4.97
N THR A 55 11.70 4.81 -5.83
CA THR A 55 12.67 3.98 -6.55
C THR A 55 13.64 3.32 -5.58
N TRP A 56 14.02 4.00 -4.50
CA TRP A 56 14.85 3.41 -3.45
C TRP A 56 14.17 2.19 -2.82
N GLN A 57 12.92 2.32 -2.37
CA GLN A 57 12.18 1.19 -1.79
C GLN A 57 11.99 0.06 -2.81
N THR A 58 11.74 0.40 -4.07
CA THR A 58 11.62 -0.57 -5.16
C THR A 58 12.93 -1.35 -5.37
N CYS A 59 14.07 -0.67 -5.35
CA CYS A 59 15.39 -1.30 -5.54
C CYS A 59 15.91 -2.02 -4.29
N THR A 60 15.43 -1.67 -3.09
CA THR A 60 15.99 -2.18 -1.82
C THR A 60 15.04 -3.05 -1.01
N GLU A 61 13.77 -3.14 -1.40
CA GLU A 61 12.76 -3.91 -0.67
C GLU A 61 11.81 -4.68 -1.61
N PHE A 62 11.14 -4.00 -2.54
CA PHE A 62 9.94 -4.55 -3.19
C PHE A 62 10.16 -5.22 -4.56
N GLY A 63 11.14 -4.74 -5.35
CA GLY A 63 11.34 -5.22 -6.73
C GLY A 63 10.16 -4.96 -7.65
N TYR A 64 9.37 -3.92 -7.37
CA TYR A 64 8.13 -3.56 -8.06
C TYR A 64 8.38 -2.91 -9.43
N PHE A 65 8.91 -3.69 -10.38
CA PHE A 65 9.28 -3.21 -11.72
C PHE A 65 8.23 -3.55 -12.78
N GLN A 66 7.74 -2.55 -13.51
CA GLN A 66 6.74 -2.70 -14.58
C GLN A 66 7.43 -3.07 -15.90
N SER A 67 7.97 -4.29 -15.94
CA SER A 67 8.65 -4.79 -17.12
C SER A 67 7.69 -5.33 -18.20
N THR A 68 8.22 -5.49 -19.40
CA THR A 68 7.52 -6.01 -20.58
C THR A 68 8.06 -7.36 -21.03
N ASP A 69 8.78 -8.08 -20.16
CA ASP A 69 9.40 -9.37 -20.48
C ASP A 69 8.39 -10.50 -20.71
N GLN A 70 7.11 -10.30 -20.39
CA GLN A 70 6.07 -11.28 -20.70
C GLN A 70 5.73 -11.27 -22.19
N ALA A 71 5.88 -12.40 -22.89
CA ALA A 71 5.72 -12.47 -24.35
C ALA A 71 4.32 -12.10 -24.90
N ASN A 72 3.28 -12.04 -24.06
CA ASN A 72 1.90 -11.77 -24.49
C ASN A 72 1.37 -10.47 -23.87
N ASN A 73 1.92 -9.33 -24.28
CA ASN A 73 1.49 -8.01 -23.84
C ASN A 73 1.43 -7.01 -25.02
N ILE A 74 0.69 -5.90 -24.85
CA ILE A 74 0.48 -4.90 -25.91
C ILE A 74 1.67 -3.94 -26.12
N PHE A 75 2.66 -3.98 -25.23
CA PHE A 75 3.85 -3.13 -25.22
C PHE A 75 5.09 -3.82 -25.84
N GLY A 76 4.98 -5.08 -26.28
CA GLY A 76 6.10 -5.83 -26.85
C GLY A 76 7.19 -6.08 -25.82
N SER A 77 8.46 -5.83 -26.19
CA SER A 77 9.65 -6.04 -25.34
C SER A 77 10.45 -4.74 -25.15
N LEU A 78 9.77 -3.60 -25.07
CA LEU A 78 10.38 -2.26 -25.09
C LEU A 78 11.09 -1.89 -23.78
N VAL A 79 10.58 -2.37 -22.64
CA VAL A 79 11.11 -2.06 -21.29
C VAL A 79 11.36 -3.37 -20.54
N PRO A 80 12.52 -4.01 -20.74
CA PRO A 80 12.88 -5.24 -20.04
C PRO A 80 13.27 -4.98 -18.58
N LEU A 81 13.22 -6.00 -17.72
CA LEU A 81 13.54 -5.93 -16.30
C LEU A 81 14.94 -5.36 -16.03
N ASN A 82 15.92 -5.70 -16.87
CA ASN A 82 17.29 -5.19 -16.73
C ASN A 82 17.39 -3.68 -16.89
N PHE A 83 16.45 -3.01 -17.58
CA PHE A 83 16.37 -1.55 -17.62
C PHE A 83 16.24 -0.98 -16.20
N TYR A 84 15.34 -1.54 -15.39
CA TYR A 84 15.13 -1.09 -14.03
C TYR A 84 16.28 -1.46 -13.08
N VAL A 85 16.86 -2.65 -13.25
CA VAL A 85 18.05 -3.08 -12.48
C VAL A 85 19.23 -2.15 -12.73
N ASN A 86 19.47 -1.79 -13.99
CA ASN A 86 20.52 -0.84 -14.36
C ASN A 86 20.22 0.54 -13.79
N MET A 87 18.96 0.99 -13.85
CA MET A 87 18.55 2.25 -13.22
C MET A 87 18.80 2.26 -11.71
N CYS A 88 18.55 1.17 -10.98
CA CYS A 88 18.90 1.07 -9.57
C CYS A 88 20.42 1.25 -9.34
N THR A 89 21.22 0.61 -10.18
CA THR A 89 22.69 0.71 -10.14
C THR A 89 23.16 2.13 -10.46
N ASP A 90 22.59 2.77 -11.48
CA ASP A 90 22.98 4.10 -11.93
C ASP A 90 22.59 5.19 -10.92
N ILE A 91 21.47 5.05 -10.22
CA ILE A 91 21.01 6.03 -9.22
C ILE A 91 21.74 5.85 -7.88
N PHE A 92 21.89 4.62 -7.39
CA PHE A 92 22.32 4.37 -6.01
C PHE A 92 23.73 3.78 -5.88
N GLY A 93 24.30 3.26 -6.96
CA GLY A 93 25.66 2.70 -7.02
C GLY A 93 25.72 1.22 -7.40
N PRO A 94 26.92 0.72 -7.74
CA PRO A 94 27.15 -0.62 -8.32
C PRO A 94 26.77 -1.80 -7.42
N GLN A 95 26.63 -1.57 -6.12
CA GLN A 95 26.16 -2.59 -5.18
C GLN A 95 24.67 -2.92 -5.34
N TYR A 96 23.85 -2.01 -5.88
CA TYR A 96 22.41 -2.20 -6.08
C TYR A 96 22.11 -2.92 -7.41
N ASN A 97 22.80 -4.05 -7.62
CA ASN A 97 22.66 -4.90 -8.80
C ASN A 97 21.58 -5.98 -8.60
N GLN A 98 21.37 -6.82 -9.62
CA GLN A 98 20.37 -7.90 -9.61
C GLN A 98 20.45 -8.79 -8.36
N THR A 99 21.65 -9.18 -7.93
CA THR A 99 21.83 -10.08 -6.79
C THR A 99 21.38 -9.41 -5.50
N PHE A 100 21.75 -8.14 -5.30
CA PHE A 100 21.29 -7.36 -4.15
C PHE A 100 19.76 -7.25 -4.15
N ILE A 101 19.18 -6.82 -5.28
CA ILE A 101 17.73 -6.60 -5.41
C ILE A 101 16.96 -7.90 -5.15
N SER A 102 17.36 -9.02 -5.74
CA SER A 102 16.71 -10.32 -5.51
C SER A 102 16.77 -10.75 -4.04
N ASN A 103 17.90 -10.53 -3.37
CA ASN A 103 18.04 -10.85 -1.95
C ASN A 103 17.16 -9.94 -1.08
N ALA A 104 17.11 -8.65 -1.39
CA ALA A 104 16.22 -7.69 -0.75
C ALA A 104 14.75 -8.13 -0.85
N VAL A 105 14.27 -8.43 -2.05
CA VAL A 105 12.89 -8.92 -2.28
C VAL A 105 12.59 -10.18 -1.49
N ASN A 106 13.52 -11.14 -1.48
CA ASN A 106 13.36 -12.36 -0.69
C ASN A 106 13.28 -12.07 0.82
N ASN A 107 14.10 -11.15 1.33
CA ASN A 107 14.08 -10.76 2.73
C ASN A 107 12.76 -10.07 3.10
N THR A 108 12.28 -9.14 2.27
CA THR A 108 10.98 -8.47 2.43
C THR A 108 9.84 -9.49 2.46
N ASN A 109 9.78 -10.39 1.49
CA ASN A 109 8.75 -11.44 1.44
C ASN A 109 8.83 -12.39 2.63
N LYS A 110 10.03 -12.73 3.09
CA LYS A 110 10.22 -13.57 4.28
C LYS A 110 9.74 -12.86 5.55
N PHE A 111 9.97 -11.55 5.66
CA PHE A 111 9.56 -10.76 6.81
C PHE A 111 8.03 -10.56 6.86
N TYR A 112 7.43 -10.12 5.75
CA TYR A 112 5.99 -9.80 5.69
C TYR A 112 5.09 -10.99 5.33
N GLY A 113 5.66 -12.10 4.88
CA GLY A 113 4.94 -13.30 4.43
C GLY A 113 4.52 -13.28 2.96
N GLY A 114 4.76 -12.17 2.25
CA GLY A 114 4.29 -11.98 0.88
C GLY A 114 2.77 -12.13 0.77
N ARG A 115 2.28 -12.36 -0.46
CA ARG A 115 0.85 -12.54 -0.74
C ARG A 115 0.25 -13.75 -0.03
N ASP A 116 0.94 -14.88 -0.04
CA ASP A 116 0.37 -16.18 0.32
C ASP A 116 0.48 -16.49 1.83
N ASN A 117 1.39 -15.82 2.54
CA ASN A 117 1.61 -16.04 3.98
C ASN A 117 1.41 -14.79 4.82
N TYR A 118 0.64 -13.81 4.35
CA TYR A 118 0.29 -12.63 5.14
C TYR A 118 -0.37 -13.04 6.47
N LYS A 119 0.18 -12.56 7.59
CA LYS A 119 -0.30 -12.88 8.96
C LYS A 119 -0.90 -11.71 9.71
N GLY A 120 -1.08 -10.57 9.04
CA GLY A 120 -1.75 -9.41 9.66
C GLY A 120 -3.18 -9.77 10.08
N THR A 121 -3.57 -9.29 11.26
CA THR A 121 -4.93 -9.39 11.78
C THR A 121 -5.59 -8.03 11.73
N ASN A 122 -6.92 -8.00 11.79
CA ASN A 122 -7.70 -6.76 11.77
C ASN A 122 -7.45 -5.92 10.51
N VAL A 123 -7.48 -6.58 9.34
CA VAL A 123 -7.27 -5.92 8.05
C VAL A 123 -8.35 -6.33 7.06
N VAL A 124 -8.92 -5.36 6.34
CA VAL A 124 -9.67 -5.58 5.10
C VAL A 124 -8.77 -5.18 3.94
N LEU A 125 -8.67 -6.02 2.91
CA LEU A 125 -7.83 -5.83 1.73
C LEU A 125 -8.70 -5.62 0.48
N PRO A 126 -9.15 -4.39 0.22
CA PRO A 126 -9.93 -4.08 -0.97
C PRO A 126 -9.06 -4.12 -2.23
N ASN A 127 -9.56 -4.77 -3.29
CA ASN A 127 -8.89 -4.85 -4.57
C ASN A 127 -9.91 -4.69 -5.71
N GLY A 128 -9.66 -3.78 -6.65
CA GLY A 128 -10.53 -3.55 -7.81
C GLY A 128 -10.18 -4.45 -8.98
N SER A 129 -11.16 -5.02 -9.68
CA SER A 129 -10.90 -5.94 -10.80
C SER A 129 -10.25 -5.30 -12.03
N VAL A 130 -10.31 -3.97 -12.15
CA VAL A 130 -9.71 -3.21 -13.27
C VAL A 130 -8.32 -2.69 -12.90
N ASP A 131 -8.00 -2.62 -11.61
CA ASP A 131 -6.71 -2.18 -11.11
C ASP A 131 -5.63 -3.23 -11.40
N PRO A 132 -4.61 -2.99 -12.26
CA PRO A 132 -3.59 -4.01 -12.53
C PRO A 132 -2.84 -4.48 -11.27
N TRP A 133 -2.82 -3.68 -10.21
CA TRP A 133 -2.17 -4.05 -8.95
C TRP A 133 -2.86 -5.18 -8.18
N HIS A 134 -4.14 -5.47 -8.46
CA HIS A 134 -4.85 -6.57 -7.79
C HIS A 134 -4.16 -7.92 -8.00
N ALA A 135 -3.38 -8.08 -9.08
CA ALA A 135 -2.63 -9.30 -9.36
C ALA A 135 -1.69 -9.72 -8.22
N LEU A 136 -1.24 -8.75 -7.42
CA LEU A 136 -0.32 -8.95 -6.29
C LEU A 136 -1.03 -8.93 -4.93
N GLY A 137 -2.34 -8.68 -4.91
CA GLY A 137 -3.18 -8.63 -3.70
C GLY A 137 -3.80 -9.98 -3.30
N ILE A 138 -4.39 -10.01 -2.10
CA ILE A 138 -5.18 -11.16 -1.63
C ILE A 138 -6.63 -10.94 -2.08
N LEU A 139 -7.09 -11.78 -3.01
CA LEU A 139 -8.37 -11.59 -3.72
C LEU A 139 -9.52 -12.42 -3.15
N THR A 140 -9.19 -13.42 -2.36
CA THR A 140 -10.14 -14.34 -1.73
C THR A 140 -9.67 -14.65 -0.31
N ASP A 141 -10.61 -14.86 0.59
CA ASP A 141 -10.29 -15.33 1.94
C ASP A 141 -9.60 -16.69 1.88
N THR A 142 -8.62 -16.91 2.77
CA THR A 142 -7.92 -18.18 2.87
C THR A 142 -7.93 -18.66 4.33
N PRO A 143 -7.94 -19.99 4.58
CA PRO A 143 -7.92 -20.51 5.95
C PRO A 143 -6.69 -20.08 6.78
N ASN A 144 -5.61 -19.68 6.11
CA ASN A 144 -4.31 -19.37 6.71
C ASN A 144 -4.07 -17.87 6.95
N SER A 145 -5.07 -17.02 6.68
CA SER A 145 -5.02 -15.56 6.83
C SER A 145 -6.21 -15.07 7.65
N ALA A 146 -5.99 -14.11 8.53
CA ALA A 146 -7.03 -13.40 9.26
C ALA A 146 -7.51 -12.13 8.53
N ALA A 147 -6.89 -11.79 7.40
CA ALA A 147 -7.30 -10.67 6.58
C ALA A 147 -8.57 -11.01 5.80
N ILE A 148 -9.41 -10.00 5.61
CA ILE A 148 -10.66 -10.10 4.86
C ILE A 148 -10.41 -9.57 3.46
N ALA A 149 -10.55 -10.41 2.44
CA ALA A 149 -10.42 -10.00 1.06
C ALA A 149 -11.72 -9.36 0.55
N ALA A 150 -11.62 -8.16 -0.03
CA ALA A 150 -12.75 -7.48 -0.64
C ALA A 150 -12.46 -7.23 -2.13
N PHE A 151 -12.78 -8.21 -2.99
CA PHE A 151 -12.58 -8.07 -4.43
C PHE A 151 -13.79 -7.41 -5.11
N ILE A 152 -13.56 -6.27 -5.74
CA ILE A 152 -14.61 -5.35 -6.21
C ILE A 152 -14.62 -5.29 -7.73
N ASN A 153 -15.58 -5.98 -8.34
CA ASN A 153 -15.75 -5.98 -9.80
C ASN A 153 -16.10 -4.60 -10.35
N GLY A 154 -15.40 -4.20 -11.41
CA GLY A 154 -15.66 -2.96 -12.16
C GLY A 154 -15.04 -1.71 -11.55
N THR A 155 -14.15 -1.85 -10.57
CA THR A 155 -13.45 -0.71 -9.95
C THR A 155 -11.96 -0.71 -10.25
N ALA A 156 -11.39 0.48 -10.32
CA ALA A 156 -9.97 0.72 -10.51
C ALA A 156 -9.28 1.01 -9.17
N HIS A 157 -8.04 1.50 -9.23
CA HIS A 157 -7.16 1.67 -8.09
C HIS A 157 -7.79 2.48 -6.95
N CYS A 158 -7.85 1.86 -5.76
CA CYS A 158 -8.30 2.47 -4.50
C CYS A 158 -9.67 3.16 -4.57
N ALA A 159 -10.61 2.62 -5.37
CA ALA A 159 -11.93 3.20 -5.56
C ALA A 159 -12.72 3.38 -4.23
N ASP A 160 -12.48 2.50 -3.27
CA ASP A 160 -13.07 2.48 -1.93
C ASP A 160 -12.72 3.72 -1.10
N MET A 161 -11.56 4.34 -1.35
CA MET A 161 -11.07 5.51 -0.61
C MET A 161 -11.71 6.83 -1.03
N TYR A 162 -12.37 6.87 -2.20
CA TYR A 162 -13.11 8.06 -2.63
C TYR A 162 -14.47 8.17 -1.93
N GLY A 163 -15.01 9.38 -1.88
CA GLY A 163 -16.36 9.61 -1.36
C GLY A 163 -17.43 8.81 -2.09
N ALA A 164 -18.46 8.39 -1.36
CA ALA A 164 -19.56 7.62 -1.92
C ALA A 164 -20.32 8.42 -2.99
N SER A 165 -20.73 7.72 -4.06
CA SER A 165 -21.44 8.28 -5.20
C SER A 165 -22.63 7.40 -5.56
N PRO A 166 -23.78 7.98 -5.99
CA PRO A 166 -24.89 7.21 -6.53
C PRO A 166 -24.56 6.39 -7.78
N ARG A 167 -23.40 6.65 -8.41
CA ARG A 167 -22.89 5.91 -9.58
C ARG A 167 -21.97 4.75 -9.20
N ASP A 168 -21.71 4.54 -7.92
CA ASP A 168 -20.83 3.46 -7.47
C ASP A 168 -21.44 2.10 -7.80
N PRO A 169 -20.63 1.13 -8.29
CA PRO A 169 -21.12 -0.21 -8.51
C PRO A 169 -21.53 -0.84 -7.17
N PRO A 170 -22.54 -1.72 -7.14
CA PRO A 170 -23.03 -2.32 -5.88
C PRO A 170 -21.93 -2.99 -5.05
N GLY A 171 -20.93 -3.59 -5.70
CA GLY A 171 -19.79 -4.21 -5.02
C GLY A 171 -18.93 -3.21 -4.23
N LEU A 172 -18.79 -1.97 -4.73
CA LEU A 172 -18.04 -0.92 -4.03
C LEU A 172 -18.78 -0.46 -2.77
N THR A 173 -20.09 -0.28 -2.86
CA THR A 173 -20.94 0.02 -1.70
C THR A 173 -20.85 -1.07 -0.64
N GLN A 174 -20.93 -2.35 -1.05
CA GLN A 174 -20.81 -3.48 -0.13
C GLN A 174 -19.41 -3.58 0.50
N ALA A 175 -18.36 -3.28 -0.25
CA ALA A 175 -17.00 -3.26 0.28
C ALA A 175 -16.84 -2.18 1.36
N ARG A 176 -17.36 -0.97 1.15
CA ARG A 176 -17.34 0.09 2.17
C ARG A 176 -18.10 -0.30 3.44
N VAL A 177 -19.29 -0.90 3.31
CA VAL A 177 -20.03 -1.46 4.46
C VAL A 177 -19.21 -2.52 5.20
N THR A 178 -18.50 -3.38 4.47
CA THR A 178 -17.63 -4.41 5.07
C THR A 178 -16.47 -3.77 5.84
N ILE A 179 -15.84 -2.75 5.27
CA ILE A 179 -14.77 -1.97 5.91
C ILE A 179 -15.31 -1.30 7.19
N ASP A 180 -16.41 -0.56 7.10
CA ASP A 180 -17.02 0.17 8.22
C ASP A 180 -17.38 -0.76 9.38
N ASN A 181 -18.02 -1.90 9.09
CA ASN A 181 -18.39 -2.88 10.10
C ASN A 181 -17.18 -3.48 10.81
N ASN A 182 -16.11 -3.76 10.08
CA ASN A 182 -14.88 -4.31 10.67
C ASN A 182 -14.14 -3.26 11.51
N ILE A 183 -14.04 -2.02 11.04
CA ILE A 183 -13.50 -0.91 11.83
C ILE A 183 -14.29 -0.76 13.13
N ALA A 184 -15.62 -0.72 13.06
CA ALA A 184 -16.47 -0.64 14.25
C ALA A 184 -16.24 -1.81 15.22
N LYS A 185 -16.11 -3.03 14.70
CA LYS A 185 -15.79 -4.23 15.51
C LYS A 185 -14.44 -4.10 16.21
N TRP A 186 -13.41 -3.59 15.54
CA TRP A 186 -12.07 -3.47 16.13
C TRP A 186 -11.94 -2.31 17.12
N LEU A 187 -12.77 -1.28 16.97
CA LEU A 187 -12.86 -0.16 17.92
C LEU A 187 -13.77 -0.45 19.12
N ALA A 188 -14.62 -1.48 19.04
CA ALA A 188 -15.48 -1.86 20.15
C ALA A 188 -14.63 -2.18 21.40
N PRO A 189 -15.04 -1.74 22.61
CA PRO A 189 -14.32 -2.07 23.83
C PRO A 189 -14.17 -3.58 23.94
N THR A 190 -12.95 -4.07 24.16
CA THR A 190 -12.73 -5.47 24.51
C THR A 190 -13.59 -5.77 25.71
N GLN A 191 -14.58 -6.66 25.56
CA GLN A 191 -15.25 -7.20 26.73
C GLN A 191 -14.17 -7.91 27.54
N GLN A 192 -13.77 -7.29 28.65
CA GLN A 192 -13.11 -8.03 29.72
C GLN A 192 -14.09 -9.13 30.06
N THR A 193 -13.79 -10.34 29.59
CA THR A 193 -14.34 -11.54 30.17
C THR A 193 -13.95 -11.49 31.64
N SER A 194 -14.85 -10.97 32.47
CA SER A 194 -14.80 -11.06 33.91
C SER A 194 -14.93 -12.55 34.25
N SER A 195 -13.84 -13.27 34.08
CA SER A 195 -13.70 -14.64 34.53
C SER A 195 -13.81 -14.64 36.05
N ALA A 196 -14.91 -15.22 36.52
CA ALA A 196 -15.14 -15.79 37.83
C ALA A 196 -14.83 -14.92 39.05
N GLY A 197 -15.90 -14.57 39.78
CA GLY A 197 -15.80 -13.91 41.07
C GLY A 197 -14.85 -14.62 42.03
N PHE A 198 -13.88 -13.88 42.55
CA PHE A 198 -13.35 -14.17 43.87
C PHE A 198 -14.46 -13.82 44.88
N ALA A 199 -15.05 -14.85 45.48
CA ALA A 199 -15.87 -14.67 46.68
C ALA A 199 -14.95 -14.15 47.81
N PRO A 200 -15.25 -13.00 48.43
CA PRO A 200 -14.55 -12.62 49.65
C PRO A 200 -15.09 -13.51 50.78
N THR A 201 -14.25 -14.39 51.32
CA THR A 201 -14.56 -15.04 52.59
C THR A 201 -14.57 -13.96 53.68
N ALA A 202 -15.76 -13.64 54.18
CA ALA A 202 -15.93 -12.78 55.34
C ALA A 202 -15.30 -13.46 56.56
N SER A 203 -14.30 -12.81 57.16
CA SER A 203 -13.89 -13.05 58.55
C SER A 203 -14.09 -11.76 59.31
N ALA A 204 -15.16 -11.75 60.12
CA ALA A 204 -15.48 -10.68 61.03
C ALA A 204 -14.48 -10.66 62.19
N TYR A 205 -13.63 -9.63 62.26
CA TYR A 205 -13.07 -9.16 63.53
C TYR A 205 -13.12 -7.63 63.56
N THR A 206 -14.12 -7.15 64.27
CA THR A 206 -14.25 -5.80 64.82
C THR A 206 -13.06 -5.49 65.73
N SER A 207 -12.42 -4.33 65.54
CA SER A 207 -11.86 -3.51 66.62
C SER A 207 -11.64 -2.08 66.14
N LEU A 208 -12.38 -1.15 66.75
CA LEU A 208 -12.17 0.28 66.69
C LEU A 208 -10.74 0.62 67.12
N ILE A 209 -10.02 1.42 66.34
CA ILE A 209 -9.07 2.40 66.90
C ILE A 209 -9.28 3.72 66.18
N LEU A 210 -9.86 4.65 66.94
CA LEU A 210 -9.95 6.08 66.67
C LEU A 210 -8.59 6.70 67.02
N ILE A 211 -7.88 7.29 66.05
CA ILE A 211 -6.84 8.30 66.36
C ILE A 211 -7.03 9.49 65.43
N LEU A 212 -7.54 10.56 66.02
CA LEU A 212 -7.47 11.95 65.55
C LEU A 212 -6.08 12.51 65.87
N ALA A 213 -5.42 13.12 64.88
CA ALA A 213 -4.51 14.27 65.03
C ALA A 213 -4.20 14.80 63.60
N ILE A 214 -4.85 15.87 63.16
CA ILE A 214 -4.39 17.28 63.23
C ILE A 214 -3.26 17.59 62.22
N VAL A 215 -3.68 18.26 61.13
CA VAL A 215 -3.10 19.44 60.45
C VAL A 215 -1.63 19.37 60.01
N TRP A 216 -1.35 19.66 58.72
CA TRP A 216 -0.61 20.85 58.25
C TRP A 216 -0.48 20.87 56.71
N PHE A 217 -0.40 22.10 56.20
CA PHE A 217 -0.63 22.62 54.85
C PHE A 217 0.42 22.27 53.77
N ASN A 218 -0.03 22.33 52.51
CA ASN A 218 0.62 22.74 51.24
C ASN A 218 2.16 22.78 51.13
N ILE A 219 2.67 22.04 50.14
CA ILE A 219 3.44 22.57 48.99
C ILE A 219 2.88 21.95 47.71
#